data_AF-A0A0M9G3K6-F1
#
_entry.id   AF-A0A0M9G3K6-F1
#
_cell.length_a   1.000
_cell.length_b   1.000
_cell.length_c   1.000
_cell.angle_alpha   90.00
_cell.angle_beta   90.00
_cell.angle_gamma   90.00
#
_symmetry.space_group_name_H-M   'P 1'
#
loop_
_entity.id
_entity.type
_entity.pdbx_description
1 polymer ?
#
loop_
_entity_poly.entity_id
_entity_poly.type
_entity_poly.pdbx_seq_one_letter_code
_entity_poly.pdbx_strand_id
1 'polypeptide(L)'
;MAQSRPSSANADAMAILILVTGLPAAGKSSFLQAVQHLYTNAQGSQTFSLFGGARRGRVAAVFRLDDVLLRSCGPRNEEESATEGARVAQLASREVSFSPARWQAATRELLRLTEGALRTCAADEGGAAALPLVFVEDNMHLRSMRERYYRLCRRIEDKAVQMPSTKGGDAMQFAVAMLELRFTISLSTCIERNALRLQSVELCEGAHAKDKNAAVASLYVPTPVIESMHAVFDWCRDASSGAAAEQEKRVLSEKGDSSPWRWWKWTPTTQPWSLLELAVTTEPPEGSAEENEGVPVSRLPTAEELVDEFFTVTLQDAARNACRAQCAHVLQRRERRRQAEASAAMSREQRNEAHVRTHTHELDLQLRALAHTFLKAQHTPAVGKQVGKLKNGVLQRFKEGSRAYAAVQRSRGHENASRGENADEDDVAELHEACLMDYQNALVSLWERGERREETQ
;
A
#
# COMPACT_ATOMS: atom_id res chain seq x y z
N MET A 1 49.14 -7.22 10.88
CA MET A 1 47.79 -7.81 10.90
C MET A 1 46.79 -6.70 10.62
N ALA A 2 46.32 -6.61 9.37
CA ALA A 2 45.34 -5.61 8.97
C ALA A 2 43.94 -6.06 9.41
N GLN A 3 43.29 -5.26 10.25
CA GLN A 3 41.89 -5.47 10.62
C GLN A 3 41.03 -5.26 9.36
N SER A 4 40.47 -6.35 8.85
CA SER A 4 39.43 -6.30 7.84
C SER A 4 38.22 -5.57 8.44
N ARG A 5 37.87 -4.41 7.87
CA ARG A 5 36.59 -3.77 8.12
C ARG A 5 35.48 -4.79 7.80
N PRO A 6 34.49 -5.01 8.68
CA PRO A 6 33.34 -5.80 8.31
C PRO A 6 32.71 -5.13 7.07
N SER A 7 32.61 -5.89 5.99
CA SER A 7 31.92 -5.50 4.78
C SER A 7 30.52 -5.01 5.17
N SER A 8 30.25 -3.75 4.86
CA SER A 8 28.95 -3.13 5.08
C SER A 8 27.89 -3.94 4.33
N ALA A 9 27.17 -4.76 5.09
CA ALA A 9 25.99 -5.48 4.63
C ALA A 9 25.09 -4.52 3.86
N ASN A 10 24.74 -4.93 2.63
CA ASN A 10 23.75 -4.35 1.72
C ASN A 10 22.80 -3.39 2.42
N ALA A 11 23.13 -2.10 2.39
CA ALA A 11 22.24 -1.08 2.87
C ALA A 11 21.26 -0.79 1.75
N ASP A 12 20.19 -1.59 1.66
CA ASP A 12 19.05 -1.30 0.80
C ASP A 12 18.67 0.18 0.97
N ALA A 13 18.55 0.89 -0.17
CA ALA A 13 18.14 2.28 -0.20
C ALA A 13 16.74 2.31 0.38
N MET A 14 16.59 2.94 1.54
CA MET A 14 15.36 2.87 2.31
C MET A 14 14.79 4.27 2.48
N ALA A 15 13.49 4.45 2.26
CA ALA A 15 12.76 5.64 2.68
C ALA A 15 11.74 5.26 3.77
N ILE A 16 11.38 6.20 4.65
CA ILE A 16 10.30 6.01 5.62
C ILE A 16 9.13 6.93 5.28
N LEU A 17 7.97 6.35 5.00
CA LEU A 17 6.70 7.05 4.96
C LEU A 17 6.05 7.01 6.35
N ILE A 18 5.82 8.17 6.94
CA ILE A 18 5.19 8.33 8.26
C ILE A 18 3.79 8.92 8.08
N LEU A 19 2.77 8.12 8.37
CA LEU A 19 1.38 8.57 8.38
C LEU A 19 1.04 9.08 9.77
N VAL A 20 0.75 10.38 9.89
CA VAL A 20 0.33 11.00 11.14
C VAL A 20 -1.19 11.00 11.20
N THR A 21 -1.75 10.18 12.10
CA THR A 21 -3.19 9.85 12.16
C THR A 21 -3.77 10.11 13.54
N GLY A 22 -5.10 10.18 13.62
CA GLY A 22 -5.83 10.47 14.87
C GLY A 22 -6.99 11.42 14.64
N LEU A 23 -7.82 11.61 15.66
CA LEU A 23 -9.02 12.45 15.59
C LEU A 23 -8.68 13.94 15.29
N PRO A 24 -9.66 14.71 14.81
CA PRO A 24 -9.58 16.17 14.85
C PRO A 24 -9.19 16.67 16.25
N ALA A 25 -8.37 17.72 16.30
CA ALA A 25 -7.84 18.30 17.55
C ALA A 25 -6.95 17.38 18.43
N ALA A 26 -6.55 16.20 17.92
CA ALA A 26 -5.62 15.33 18.65
C ALA A 26 -4.17 15.87 18.76
N GLY A 27 -3.83 16.97 18.08
CA GLY A 27 -2.49 17.61 18.15
C GLY A 27 -1.55 17.29 16.99
N LYS A 28 -2.04 16.59 15.96
CA LYS A 28 -1.26 16.17 14.77
C LYS A 28 -0.57 17.34 14.05
N SER A 29 -1.33 18.37 13.70
CA SER A 29 -0.82 19.51 12.94
C SER A 29 0.18 20.32 13.76
N SER A 30 -0.01 20.44 15.07
CA SER A 30 0.94 21.09 16.00
C SER A 30 2.25 20.31 16.08
N PHE A 31 2.19 18.97 16.19
CA PHE A 31 3.37 18.12 16.12
C PHE A 31 4.14 18.33 14.81
N LEU A 32 3.45 18.30 13.66
CA LEU A 32 4.12 18.48 12.37
C LEU A 32 4.66 19.90 12.17
N GLN A 33 4.00 20.91 12.72
CA GLN A 33 4.54 22.27 12.73
C GLN A 33 5.84 22.35 13.54
N ALA A 34 5.91 21.67 14.69
CA ALA A 34 7.15 21.55 15.45
C ALA A 34 8.23 20.76 14.68
N VAL A 35 7.88 19.66 13.98
CA VAL A 35 8.82 18.95 13.08
C VAL A 35 9.37 19.88 12.00
N GLN A 36 8.51 20.68 11.36
CA GLN A 36 8.94 21.64 10.33
C GLN A 36 9.85 22.73 10.90
N HIS A 37 9.49 23.28 12.06
CA HIS A 37 10.28 24.29 12.75
C HIS A 37 11.67 23.78 13.12
N LEU A 38 11.76 22.56 13.67
CA LEU A 38 13.01 21.98 14.17
C LEU A 38 13.90 21.39 13.08
N TYR A 39 13.34 20.87 11.98
CA TYR A 39 14.11 20.08 11.00
C TYR A 39 13.94 20.47 9.53
N THR A 40 13.03 21.39 9.20
CA THR A 40 12.80 21.83 7.80
C THR A 40 13.26 23.28 7.57
N ASN A 41 13.08 24.18 8.55
CA ASN A 41 13.40 25.60 8.42
C ASN A 41 14.87 25.96 8.72
N ALA A 42 15.61 25.06 9.36
CA ALA A 42 17.06 25.21 9.51
C ALA A 42 17.70 25.02 8.12
N GLN A 43 18.21 26.11 7.53
CA GLN A 43 18.77 26.19 6.19
C GLN A 43 19.90 25.17 5.94
N GLY A 44 19.53 23.97 5.46
CA GLY A 44 20.44 23.03 4.83
C GLY A 44 20.49 21.66 5.50
N SER A 45 20.05 20.63 4.76
CA SER A 45 20.41 19.22 4.95
C SER A 45 20.54 18.75 6.41
N GLN A 46 19.65 19.20 7.29
CA GLN A 46 19.78 18.87 8.70
C GLN A 46 19.50 17.39 8.84
N THR A 47 20.56 16.67 9.19
CA THR A 47 20.48 15.24 9.46
C THR A 47 20.51 15.02 10.95
N PHE A 48 19.66 14.12 11.42
CA PHE A 48 19.64 13.66 12.81
C PHE A 48 20.08 12.21 12.86
N SER A 49 20.66 11.80 13.98
CA SER A 49 20.95 10.38 14.21
C SER A 49 19.64 9.59 14.21
N LEU A 50 19.69 8.33 13.79
CA LEU A 50 18.61 7.36 13.86
C LEU A 50 19.16 6.03 14.32
N PHE A 51 18.34 5.25 15.03
CA PHE A 51 18.65 3.87 15.42
C PHE A 51 19.93 3.72 16.25
N GLY A 52 20.12 4.61 17.22
CA GLY A 52 21.32 4.67 18.07
C GLY A 52 22.54 5.20 17.30
N GLY A 53 22.33 6.13 16.37
CA GLY A 53 23.38 6.67 15.49
C GLY A 53 23.82 5.75 14.35
N ALA A 54 23.17 4.60 14.16
CA ALA A 54 23.52 3.65 13.09
C ALA A 54 23.19 4.17 11.68
N ARG A 55 22.24 5.11 11.57
CA ARG A 55 21.96 5.84 10.33
C ARG A 55 21.76 7.31 10.65
N ARG A 56 21.90 8.16 9.64
CA ARG A 56 21.38 9.52 9.68
C ARG A 56 19.99 9.54 9.04
N GLY A 57 19.09 10.37 9.54
CA GLY A 57 17.78 10.64 8.96
C GLY A 57 17.68 12.09 8.50
N ARG A 58 16.78 12.37 7.57
CA ARG A 58 16.41 13.74 7.15
C ARG A 58 14.90 13.81 6.92
N VAL A 59 14.28 14.93 7.27
CA VAL A 59 12.88 15.19 6.86
C VAL A 59 12.90 15.62 5.40
N ALA A 60 12.39 14.77 4.52
CA ALA A 60 12.39 15.02 3.08
C ALA A 60 11.16 15.80 2.64
N ALA A 61 9.99 15.54 3.25
CA ALA A 61 8.77 16.27 2.99
C ALA A 61 7.77 16.14 4.14
N VAL A 62 6.92 17.15 4.30
CA VAL A 62 5.77 17.15 5.21
C VAL A 62 4.56 17.62 4.42
N PHE A 63 3.53 16.77 4.32
CA PHE A 63 2.29 17.08 3.62
C PHE A 63 1.10 16.99 4.57
N ARG A 64 0.24 18.00 4.55
CA ARG A 64 -1.00 18.03 5.33
C ARG A 64 -2.20 18.16 4.40
N LEU A 65 -3.24 17.35 4.62
CA LEU A 65 -4.45 17.41 3.79
C LEU A 65 -5.08 18.81 3.82
N ASP A 66 -5.10 19.46 4.98
CA ASP A 66 -5.67 20.79 5.14
C ASP A 66 -4.95 21.84 4.29
N ASP A 67 -3.61 21.78 4.17
CA ASP A 67 -2.85 22.66 3.29
C ASP A 67 -3.24 22.46 1.82
N VAL A 68 -3.43 21.21 1.40
CA VAL A 68 -3.84 20.89 0.01
C VAL A 68 -5.27 21.37 -0.26
N LEU A 69 -6.17 21.20 0.71
CA LEU A 69 -7.53 21.73 0.64
C LEU A 69 -7.53 23.25 0.49
N LEU A 70 -6.76 23.96 1.31
CA LEU A 70 -6.64 25.42 1.25
C LEU A 70 -6.10 25.90 -0.09
N ARG A 71 -5.05 25.25 -0.63
CA ARG A 71 -4.51 25.55 -1.96
C ARG A 71 -5.55 25.33 -3.08
N SER A 72 -6.39 24.30 -2.94
CA SER A 72 -7.42 23.99 -3.94
C SER A 72 -8.61 24.97 -3.93
N CYS A 73 -8.75 25.80 -2.89
CA CYS A 73 -9.84 26.76 -2.75
C CYS A 73 -9.51 28.17 -3.29
N GLY A 74 -8.23 28.45 -3.61
CA GLY A 74 -7.80 29.73 -4.16
C GLY A 74 -8.02 29.84 -5.68
N PRO A 75 -8.26 31.05 -6.23
CA PRO A 75 -8.24 31.26 -7.67
C PRO A 75 -6.84 30.91 -8.21
N ARG A 76 -6.80 30.07 -9.24
CA ARG A 76 -5.57 29.57 -9.90
C ARG A 76 -4.96 30.63 -10.83
N ASN A 77 -4.92 31.89 -10.38
CA ASN A 77 -4.37 32.98 -11.17
C ASN A 77 -2.84 32.94 -11.09
N GLU A 78 -2.23 32.79 -12.27
CA GLU A 78 -0.79 32.62 -12.54
C GLU A 78 0.05 33.88 -12.30
N GLU A 79 -0.40 34.84 -11.49
CA GLU A 79 0.45 35.97 -11.07
C GLU A 79 1.16 35.64 -9.75
N GLU A 80 2.31 34.98 -9.91
CA GLU A 80 3.36 34.78 -8.91
C GLU A 80 3.93 36.13 -8.45
N SER A 81 3.35 36.77 -7.44
CA SER A 81 4.02 37.82 -6.64
C SER A 81 3.33 38.21 -5.32
N ALA A 82 2.14 37.67 -5.01
CA ALA A 82 1.53 37.92 -3.69
C ALA A 82 2.20 37.04 -2.61
N THR A 83 2.82 37.70 -1.63
CA THR A 83 3.36 37.08 -0.41
C THR A 83 2.35 36.13 0.24
N GLU A 84 2.81 35.02 0.81
CA GLU A 84 2.02 33.94 1.44
C GLU A 84 0.86 34.48 2.31
N GLY A 85 1.11 35.58 3.04
CA GLY A 85 0.14 36.26 3.89
C GLY A 85 -1.05 36.90 3.17
N ALA A 86 -0.91 37.36 1.93
CA ALA A 86 -2.00 37.97 1.15
C ALA A 86 -2.98 36.93 0.59
N ARG A 87 -2.52 35.72 0.28
CA ARG A 87 -3.36 34.61 -0.20
C ARG A 87 -4.25 34.03 0.90
N VAL A 88 -3.74 33.93 2.13
CA VAL A 88 -4.53 33.45 3.27
C VAL A 88 -5.63 34.44 3.65
N ALA A 89 -5.35 35.75 3.57
CA ALA A 89 -6.33 36.81 3.85
C ALA A 89 -7.51 36.82 2.84
N GLN A 90 -7.29 36.52 1.56
CA GLN A 90 -8.38 36.41 0.58
C GLN A 90 -9.26 35.17 0.81
N LEU A 91 -8.67 34.05 1.24
CA LEU A 91 -9.40 32.81 1.53
C LEU A 91 -10.32 32.95 2.75
N ALA A 92 -9.95 33.76 3.74
CA ALA A 92 -10.75 34.01 4.95
C ALA A 92 -12.08 34.74 4.66
N SER A 93 -12.20 35.44 3.53
CA SER A 93 -13.41 36.20 3.14
C SER A 93 -14.47 35.36 2.41
N ARG A 94 -14.13 34.12 2.01
CA ARG A 94 -15.05 33.20 1.35
C ARG A 94 -15.41 32.09 2.33
N GLU A 95 -16.68 31.98 2.65
CA GLU A 95 -17.24 30.82 3.34
C GLU A 95 -16.96 29.58 2.47
N VAL A 96 -15.86 28.87 2.75
CA VAL A 96 -15.47 27.68 1.99
C VAL A 96 -16.36 26.54 2.45
N SER A 97 -17.54 26.41 1.84
CA SER A 97 -18.41 25.26 2.07
C SER A 97 -17.68 23.97 1.72
N PHE A 98 -17.78 22.96 2.58
CA PHE A 98 -17.28 21.62 2.29
C PHE A 98 -17.87 21.11 0.97
N SER A 99 -17.02 20.50 0.14
CA SER A 99 -17.43 19.84 -1.08
C SER A 99 -16.78 18.45 -1.15
N PRO A 100 -17.56 17.36 -1.24
CA PRO A 100 -17.00 16.01 -1.39
C PRO A 100 -16.04 15.91 -2.58
N ALA A 101 -16.34 16.57 -3.70
CA ALA A 101 -15.50 16.58 -4.89
C ALA A 101 -14.14 17.27 -4.63
N ARG A 102 -14.13 18.38 -3.89
CA ARG A 102 -12.89 19.07 -3.50
C ARG A 102 -12.05 18.23 -2.55
N TRP A 103 -12.69 17.61 -1.56
CA TRP A 103 -12.01 16.70 -0.65
C TRP A 103 -11.41 15.49 -1.37
N GLN A 104 -12.13 14.90 -2.33
CA GLN A 104 -11.62 13.83 -3.19
C GLN A 104 -10.48 14.29 -4.11
N ALA A 105 -10.52 15.53 -4.61
CA ALA A 105 -9.43 16.09 -5.40
C ALA A 105 -8.18 16.32 -4.53
N ALA A 106 -8.34 16.91 -3.35
CA ALA A 106 -7.24 17.17 -2.42
C ALA A 106 -6.59 15.88 -1.90
N THR A 107 -7.38 14.85 -1.57
CA THR A 107 -6.84 13.54 -1.17
C THR A 107 -6.08 12.84 -2.31
N ARG A 108 -6.54 12.96 -3.56
CA ARG A 108 -5.80 12.47 -4.73
C ARG A 108 -4.50 13.23 -4.94
N GLU A 109 -4.54 14.55 -4.78
CA GLU A 109 -3.35 15.40 -4.90
C GLU A 109 -2.34 15.12 -3.79
N LEU A 110 -2.78 14.95 -2.55
CA LEU A 110 -1.93 14.55 -1.43
C LEU A 110 -1.21 13.22 -1.71
N LEU A 111 -1.92 12.24 -2.26
CA LEU A 111 -1.33 10.97 -2.67
C LEU A 111 -0.29 11.16 -3.79
N ARG A 112 -0.58 12.02 -4.77
CA ARG A 112 0.34 12.35 -5.88
C ARG A 112 1.61 13.05 -5.39
N LEU A 113 1.48 14.01 -4.48
CA LEU A 113 2.61 14.70 -3.85
C LEU A 113 3.49 13.72 -3.05
N THR A 114 2.84 12.80 -2.31
CA THR A 114 3.53 11.74 -1.57
C THR A 114 4.29 10.82 -2.53
N GLU A 115 3.65 10.40 -3.63
CA GLU A 115 4.29 9.57 -4.66
C GLU A 115 5.50 10.28 -5.29
N GLY A 116 5.36 11.56 -5.62
CA GLY A 116 6.45 12.39 -6.14
C GLY A 116 7.64 12.43 -5.19
N ALA A 117 7.40 12.73 -3.90
CA ALA A 117 8.46 12.78 -2.90
C ALA A 117 9.18 11.45 -2.72
N LEU A 118 8.44 10.33 -2.66
CA LEU A 118 9.03 9.00 -2.53
C LEU A 118 9.83 8.59 -3.78
N ARG A 119 9.38 8.95 -4.97
CA ARG A 119 10.15 8.73 -6.22
C ARG A 119 11.42 9.57 -6.27
N THR A 120 11.37 10.82 -5.82
CA THR A 120 12.57 11.66 -5.68
C THR A 120 13.55 11.02 -4.69
N CYS A 121 13.06 10.45 -3.58
CA CYS A 121 13.91 9.71 -2.64
C CYS A 121 14.54 8.45 -3.27
N ALA A 122 13.83 7.77 -4.17
CA ALA A 122 14.34 6.60 -4.88
C ALA A 122 15.41 6.95 -5.93
N ALA A 123 15.27 8.11 -6.59
CA ALA A 123 16.21 8.58 -7.61
C ALA A 123 17.46 9.27 -7.02
N ASP A 124 17.43 9.66 -5.75
CA ASP A 124 18.53 10.32 -5.06
C ASP A 124 19.65 9.33 -4.68
N GLU A 125 20.38 8.84 -5.69
CA GLU A 125 21.53 7.94 -5.53
C GLU A 125 22.71 8.60 -4.76
N GLY A 126 22.77 9.93 -4.75
CA GLY A 126 23.77 10.71 -3.99
C GLY A 126 23.38 10.95 -2.52
N GLY A 127 22.11 10.75 -2.17
CA GLY A 127 21.54 10.94 -0.83
C GLY A 127 21.76 9.78 0.13
N ALA A 128 22.53 8.75 -0.24
CA ALA A 128 22.80 7.54 0.55
C ALA A 128 23.33 7.80 1.97
N ALA A 129 23.78 9.02 2.29
CA ALA A 129 24.22 9.41 3.62
C ALA A 129 23.07 9.52 4.65
N ALA A 130 21.83 9.82 4.24
CA ALA A 130 20.72 10.03 5.17
C ALA A 130 19.39 9.44 4.68
N LEU A 131 18.74 8.71 5.58
CA LEU A 131 17.43 8.09 5.41
C LEU A 131 16.33 9.17 5.28
N PRO A 132 15.63 9.29 4.14
CA PRO A 132 14.57 10.26 3.97
C PRO A 132 13.29 9.85 4.70
N LEU A 133 12.71 10.78 5.45
CA LEU A 133 11.42 10.67 6.12
C LEU A 133 10.39 11.57 5.41
N VAL A 134 9.28 10.98 4.97
CA VAL A 134 8.15 11.69 4.36
C VAL A 134 6.97 11.62 5.32
N PHE A 135 6.49 12.75 5.82
CA PHE A 135 5.33 12.83 6.69
C PHE A 135 4.07 13.16 5.89
N VAL A 136 2.98 12.45 6.17
CA VAL A 136 1.66 12.69 5.60
C VAL A 136 0.64 12.77 6.72
N GLU A 137 -0.03 13.91 6.84
CA GLU A 137 -1.09 14.14 7.82
C GLU A 137 -2.48 14.04 7.19
N ASP A 138 -3.31 13.20 7.81
CA ASP A 138 -4.76 13.15 7.64
C ASP A 138 -5.34 12.41 8.87
N ASN A 139 -6.62 12.55 9.15
CA ASN A 139 -7.27 11.79 10.23
C ASN A 139 -7.20 10.28 9.99
N MET A 140 -7.31 9.84 8.73
CA MET A 140 -7.20 8.44 8.26
C MET A 140 -7.93 7.39 9.13
N HIS A 141 -9.12 7.73 9.62
CA HIS A 141 -9.91 6.90 10.54
C HIS A 141 -10.29 5.52 9.94
N LEU A 142 -10.40 5.42 8.62
CA LEU A 142 -10.65 4.13 7.94
C LEU A 142 -9.35 3.42 7.56
N ARG A 143 -9.33 2.10 7.69
CA ARG A 143 -8.22 1.26 7.22
C ARG A 143 -7.93 1.42 5.73
N SER A 144 -8.96 1.56 4.91
CA SER A 144 -8.83 1.73 3.45
C SER A 144 -8.06 3.01 3.06
N MET A 145 -8.12 4.05 3.90
CA MET A 145 -7.35 5.29 3.69
C MET A 145 -5.85 5.04 3.87
N ARG A 146 -5.46 4.34 4.95
CA ARG A 146 -4.07 3.97 5.25
C ARG A 146 -3.52 2.95 4.24
N GLU A 147 -4.34 1.97 3.87
CA GLU A 147 -3.96 0.93 2.90
C GLU A 147 -3.61 1.53 1.51
N ARG A 148 -4.25 2.64 1.13
CA ARG A 148 -3.94 3.35 -0.11
C ARG A 148 -2.47 3.77 -0.18
N TYR A 149 -1.91 4.27 0.93
CA TYR A 149 -0.50 4.63 1.03
C TYR A 149 0.40 3.40 1.07
N TYR A 150 -0.01 2.33 1.75
CA TYR A 150 0.73 1.07 1.72
C TYR A 150 0.88 0.53 0.29
N ARG A 151 -0.22 0.50 -0.48
CA ARG A 151 -0.21 0.08 -1.90
C ARG A 151 0.63 1.02 -2.76
N LEU A 152 0.63 2.33 -2.46
CA LEU A 152 1.52 3.29 -3.12
C LEU A 152 2.99 2.92 -2.89
N CYS A 153 3.41 2.69 -1.64
CA CYS A 153 4.78 2.28 -1.32
C CYS A 153 5.18 1.02 -2.09
N ARG A 154 4.33 -0.01 -2.11
CA ARG A 154 4.63 -1.26 -2.85
C ARG A 154 4.83 -1.01 -4.34
N ARG A 155 3.94 -0.22 -4.96
CA ARG A 155 4.03 0.13 -6.39
C ARG A 155 5.33 0.85 -6.75
N ILE A 156 5.83 1.72 -5.85
CA ILE A 156 7.09 2.43 -6.07
C ILE A 156 8.27 1.46 -5.98
N GLU A 157 8.28 0.57 -4.98
CA GLU A 157 9.31 -0.46 -4.85
C GLU A 157 9.34 -1.40 -6.07
N ASP A 158 8.18 -1.87 -6.53
CA ASP A 158 8.08 -2.77 -7.67
C ASP A 158 8.62 -2.12 -8.97
N LYS A 159 8.41 -0.81 -9.14
CA LYS A 159 8.95 -0.03 -10.26
C LYS A 159 10.46 0.22 -10.12
N ALA A 160 10.95 0.41 -8.91
CA ALA A 160 12.38 0.66 -8.67
C ALA A 160 13.24 -0.57 -9.02
N VAL A 161 12.72 -1.78 -8.82
CA VAL A 161 13.39 -3.05 -9.22
C VAL A 161 13.59 -3.15 -10.74
N GLN A 162 12.76 -2.47 -11.54
CA GLN A 162 12.82 -2.52 -13.00
C GLN A 162 13.80 -1.50 -13.62
N MET A 163 14.37 -0.61 -12.81
CA MET A 163 15.33 0.39 -13.30
C MET A 163 16.70 -0.28 -13.48
N PRO A 164 17.27 -0.28 -14.70
CA PRO A 164 18.57 -0.89 -14.93
C PRO A 164 19.64 -0.15 -14.13
N SER A 165 20.31 -0.86 -13.22
CA SER A 165 21.46 -0.31 -12.51
C SER A 165 22.55 0.01 -13.54
N THR A 166 22.84 1.30 -13.73
CA THR A 166 23.88 1.78 -14.65
C THR A 166 25.29 1.40 -14.20
N LYS A 167 25.44 0.95 -12.96
CA LYS A 167 26.68 0.44 -12.38
C LYS A 167 26.49 -1.05 -12.13
N GLY A 168 27.30 -1.89 -12.78
CA GLY A 168 27.21 -3.37 -12.76
C GLY A 168 27.48 -4.05 -11.41
N GLY A 169 26.99 -3.48 -10.31
CA GLY A 169 26.86 -4.12 -9.01
C GLY A 169 25.45 -4.66 -8.80
N ASP A 170 25.29 -5.56 -7.83
CA ASP A 170 24.01 -6.15 -7.42
C ASP A 170 22.90 -5.09 -7.38
N ALA A 171 21.78 -5.37 -8.04
CA ALA A 171 20.65 -4.46 -8.15
C ALA A 171 20.20 -4.00 -6.76
N MET A 172 20.50 -2.75 -6.41
CA MET A 172 20.13 -2.17 -5.13
C MET A 172 18.62 -2.07 -5.05
N GLN A 173 18.00 -2.82 -4.14
CA GLN A 173 16.55 -2.83 -4.00
C GLN A 173 16.11 -1.62 -3.17
N PHE A 174 15.44 -0.66 -3.81
CA PHE A 174 14.78 0.43 -3.07
C PHE A 174 13.60 -0.11 -2.28
N ALA A 175 13.55 0.19 -0.98
CA ALA A 175 12.51 -0.22 -0.06
C ALA A 175 11.88 1.00 0.64
N VAL A 176 10.57 0.97 0.85
CA VAL A 176 9.85 1.98 1.61
C VAL A 176 9.27 1.34 2.86
N ALA A 177 9.80 1.70 4.03
CA ALA A 177 9.17 1.38 5.30
C ALA A 177 7.99 2.32 5.52
N MET A 178 6.86 1.78 5.98
CA MET A 178 5.69 2.58 6.35
C MET A 178 5.45 2.44 7.85
N LEU A 179 5.30 3.59 8.50
CA LEU A 179 5.03 3.76 9.92
C LEU A 179 3.76 4.61 10.11
N GLU A 180 2.83 4.13 10.92
CA GLU A 180 1.69 4.93 11.39
C GLU A 180 2.02 5.52 12.76
N LEU A 181 2.06 6.85 12.83
CA LEU A 181 2.16 7.62 14.06
C LEU A 181 0.74 8.04 14.46
N ARG A 182 0.19 7.41 15.50
CA ARG A 182 -1.21 7.60 15.89
C ARG A 182 -1.34 8.39 17.18
N PHE A 183 -2.07 9.49 17.10
CA PHE A 183 -2.44 10.32 18.24
C PHE A 183 -3.71 9.76 18.88
N THR A 184 -3.53 8.91 19.89
CA THR A 184 -4.61 8.26 20.64
C THR A 184 -5.07 9.12 21.82
N ILE A 185 -5.51 10.35 21.52
CA ILE A 185 -6.11 11.26 22.51
C ILE A 185 -7.57 10.87 22.74
N SER A 186 -8.05 10.94 23.98
CA SER A 186 -9.45 10.66 24.31
C SER A 186 -10.41 11.57 23.53
N LEU A 187 -11.61 11.04 23.25
CA LEU A 187 -12.65 11.78 22.54
C LEU A 187 -13.03 13.08 23.28
N SER A 188 -13.18 13.02 24.60
CA SER A 188 -13.51 14.18 25.44
C SER A 188 -12.46 15.30 25.29
N THR A 189 -11.18 14.96 25.42
CA THR A 189 -10.09 15.94 25.25
C THR A 189 -10.03 16.50 23.83
N CYS A 190 -10.31 15.68 22.80
CA CYS A 190 -10.42 16.18 21.42
C CYS A 190 -11.57 17.19 21.27
N ILE A 191 -12.73 16.92 21.85
CA ILE A 191 -13.90 17.82 21.81
C ILE A 191 -13.61 19.12 22.56
N GLU A 192 -13.04 19.04 23.76
CA GLU A 192 -12.63 20.20 24.56
C GLU A 192 -11.64 21.10 23.80
N ARG A 193 -10.56 20.50 23.26
CA ARG A 193 -9.58 21.23 22.46
C ARG A 193 -10.18 21.83 21.21
N ASN A 194 -11.13 21.14 20.58
CA ASN A 194 -11.82 21.64 19.40
C ASN A 194 -12.76 22.81 19.73
N ALA A 195 -13.42 22.80 20.89
CA ALA A 195 -14.25 23.92 21.35
C ALA A 195 -13.43 25.19 21.60
N LEU A 196 -12.21 25.05 22.13
CA LEU A 196 -11.29 26.18 22.35
C LEU A 196 -10.88 26.88 21.04
N ARG A 197 -10.94 26.19 19.89
CA ARG A 197 -10.65 26.79 18.57
C ARG A 197 -11.66 27.86 18.16
N LEU A 198 -12.91 27.76 18.64
CA LEU A 198 -13.93 28.79 18.42
C LEU A 198 -13.62 30.05 19.23
N GLN A 199 -13.18 29.88 20.48
CA GLN A 199 -12.90 30.99 21.40
C GLN A 199 -11.69 31.83 20.97
N SER A 200 -10.71 31.24 20.28
CA SER A 200 -9.59 31.99 19.70
C SER A 200 -9.99 32.96 18.58
N VAL A 201 -11.20 32.82 18.01
CA VAL A 201 -11.73 33.71 16.97
C VAL A 201 -12.26 35.02 17.57
N GLU A 202 -12.98 34.97 18.69
CA GLU A 202 -13.64 36.13 19.31
C GLU A 202 -12.64 37.13 19.94
N LEU A 203 -11.49 36.66 20.42
CA LEU A 203 -10.45 37.51 21.04
C LEU A 203 -9.68 38.39 20.02
N CYS A 204 -9.91 38.22 18.73
CA CYS A 204 -9.22 38.97 17.68
C CYS A 204 -9.90 40.30 17.29
N GLU A 205 -11.14 40.55 17.71
CA GLU A 205 -11.91 41.74 17.29
C GLU A 205 -11.49 43.06 17.99
N GLY A 206 -10.72 43.00 19.07
CA GLY A 206 -10.19 44.18 19.77
C GLY A 206 -8.72 44.48 19.47
N ALA A 207 -8.43 45.62 18.85
CA ALA A 207 -7.14 46.32 18.71
C ALA A 207 -5.95 45.57 18.07
N HIS A 208 -5.32 46.18 17.07
CA HIS A 208 -4.12 45.72 16.33
C HIS A 208 -4.25 44.43 15.51
N ALA A 209 -5.14 44.45 14.53
CA ALA A 209 -5.27 43.43 13.49
C ALA A 209 -4.19 43.56 12.39
N LYS A 210 -2.92 43.30 12.71
CA LYS A 210 -1.87 43.15 11.67
C LYS A 210 -1.49 41.70 11.36
N ASP A 211 -1.84 40.73 12.20
CA ASP A 211 -1.61 39.29 11.95
C ASP A 211 -2.86 38.40 12.12
N LYS A 212 -4.04 39.02 12.29
CA LYS A 212 -5.24 38.31 12.79
C LYS A 212 -6.00 37.49 11.73
N ASN A 213 -5.67 37.64 10.44
CA ASN A 213 -6.30 36.92 9.31
C ASN A 213 -5.51 35.73 8.76
N ALA A 214 -4.32 35.39 9.28
CA ALA A 214 -3.43 34.46 8.58
C ALA A 214 -3.47 32.99 9.07
N ALA A 215 -4.19 32.65 10.14
CA ALA A 215 -4.27 31.26 10.59
C ALA A 215 -5.56 30.82 11.30
N VAL A 216 -6.45 31.72 11.75
CA VAL A 216 -7.32 31.44 12.91
C VAL A 216 -8.79 31.11 12.59
N ALA A 217 -9.21 31.05 11.32
CA ALA A 217 -10.34 30.19 10.93
C ALA A 217 -9.92 28.70 10.85
N SER A 218 -8.94 28.29 11.66
CA SER A 218 -8.28 27.00 11.67
C SER A 218 -9.20 25.92 12.27
N LEU A 219 -10.09 25.45 11.41
CA LEU A 219 -10.60 24.07 11.37
C LEU A 219 -11.30 23.63 12.66
N TYR A 220 -12.27 24.42 13.13
CA TYR A 220 -13.32 23.88 13.99
C TYR A 220 -14.03 22.76 13.23
N VAL A 221 -14.16 21.60 13.87
CA VAL A 221 -14.93 20.47 13.34
C VAL A 221 -16.17 20.28 14.21
N PRO A 222 -17.39 20.23 13.65
CA PRO A 222 -18.58 20.01 14.47
C PRO A 222 -18.48 18.75 15.32
N THR A 223 -18.86 18.83 16.60
CA THR A 223 -18.74 17.71 17.55
C THR A 223 -19.33 16.39 17.03
N PRO A 224 -20.54 16.36 16.42
CA PRO A 224 -21.10 15.11 15.89
C PRO A 224 -20.23 14.45 14.81
N VAL A 225 -19.43 15.23 14.08
CA VAL A 225 -18.48 14.70 13.09
C VAL A 225 -17.29 14.04 13.77
N ILE A 226 -16.75 14.66 14.84
CA ILE A 226 -15.65 14.07 15.62
C ILE A 226 -16.10 12.75 16.26
N GLU A 227 -17.29 12.74 16.86
CA GLU A 227 -17.90 11.54 17.45
C GLU A 227 -18.12 10.44 16.41
N SER A 228 -18.66 10.79 15.25
CA SER A 228 -18.85 9.85 14.14
C SER A 228 -17.51 9.27 13.67
N MET A 229 -16.49 10.11 13.50
CA MET A 229 -15.15 9.68 13.12
C MET A 229 -14.50 8.77 14.16
N HIS A 230 -14.73 9.02 15.45
CA HIS A 230 -14.27 8.16 16.54
C HIS A 230 -14.98 6.81 16.52
N ALA A 231 -16.29 6.79 16.33
CA ALA A 231 -17.08 5.57 16.29
C ALA A 231 -16.65 4.62 15.16
N VAL A 232 -16.22 5.17 14.01
CA VAL A 232 -15.72 4.37 12.87
C VAL A 232 -14.20 4.30 12.79
N PHE A 233 -13.47 4.76 13.81
CA PHE A 233 -12.02 4.73 13.81
C PHE A 233 -11.52 3.28 13.94
N ASP A 234 -10.90 2.76 12.89
CA ASP A 234 -10.34 1.42 12.92
C ASP A 234 -8.99 1.45 13.66
N TRP A 235 -9.01 0.90 14.88
CA TRP A 235 -7.86 0.85 15.78
C TRP A 235 -6.81 -0.18 15.35
N CYS A 236 -7.12 -1.17 14.51
CA CYS A 236 -6.15 -2.11 13.96
C CYS A 236 -5.25 -2.86 14.96
N ARG A 237 -5.55 -2.84 16.27
CA ARG A 237 -4.74 -3.47 17.31
C ARG A 237 -4.86 -4.99 17.21
N ASP A 238 -3.75 -5.69 17.42
CA ASP A 238 -3.80 -7.14 17.59
C ASP A 238 -4.48 -7.48 18.93
N ALA A 239 -5.30 -8.54 18.98
CA ALA A 239 -5.99 -8.97 20.21
C ALA A 239 -5.00 -9.31 21.33
N SER A 240 -3.77 -9.69 20.96
CA SER A 240 -2.65 -9.93 21.88
C SER A 240 -2.10 -8.64 22.54
N SER A 241 -2.44 -7.44 22.02
CA SER A 241 -1.88 -6.18 22.48
C SER A 241 -2.29 -5.82 23.91
N GLY A 242 -3.47 -6.28 24.37
CA GLY A 242 -3.96 -6.06 25.73
C GLY A 242 -3.06 -6.74 26.78
N ALA A 243 -2.77 -8.03 26.57
CA ALA A 243 -1.90 -8.81 27.46
C ALA A 243 -0.43 -8.31 27.44
N ALA A 244 0.08 -7.95 26.26
CA ALA A 244 1.43 -7.39 26.13
C ALA A 244 1.56 -6.03 26.84
N ALA A 245 0.52 -5.19 26.77
CA ALA A 245 0.50 -3.90 27.46
C ALA A 245 0.50 -4.03 28.98
N GLU A 246 -0.25 -4.98 29.54
CA GLU A 246 -0.22 -5.25 30.98
C GLU A 246 1.15 -5.79 31.43
N GLN A 247 1.76 -6.66 30.62
CA GLN A 247 3.07 -7.20 30.96
C GLN A 247 4.18 -6.15 30.90
N GLU A 248 4.16 -5.25 29.92
CA GLU A 248 5.08 -4.11 29.84
C GLU A 248 4.89 -3.16 31.03
N LYS A 249 3.64 -2.91 31.45
CA LYS A 249 3.32 -2.13 32.66
C LYS A 249 3.90 -2.77 33.93
N ARG A 250 3.82 -4.11 34.06
CA ARG A 250 4.40 -4.85 35.20
C ARG A 250 5.93 -4.79 35.20
N VAL A 251 6.58 -5.01 34.06
CA VAL A 251 8.04 -4.98 33.94
C VAL A 251 8.61 -3.58 34.23
N LEU A 252 7.92 -2.52 33.80
CA LEU A 252 8.30 -1.14 34.11
C LEU A 252 8.09 -0.82 35.59
N SER A 253 7.03 -1.33 36.21
CA SER A 253 6.78 -1.18 37.65
C SER A 253 7.82 -1.91 38.51
N GLU A 254 8.32 -3.06 38.07
CA GLU A 254 9.27 -3.88 38.84
C GLU A 254 10.71 -3.35 38.78
N LYS A 255 11.09 -2.68 37.69
CA LYS A 255 12.48 -2.23 37.51
C LYS A 255 12.87 -1.00 38.33
N GLY A 256 11.91 -0.29 38.94
CA GLY A 256 12.20 0.95 39.67
C GLY A 256 12.89 2.03 38.82
N ASP A 257 12.95 1.83 37.49
CA ASP A 257 13.53 2.77 36.57
C ASP A 257 12.58 3.96 36.50
N SER A 258 12.99 5.06 37.12
CA SER A 258 12.40 6.40 37.00
C SER A 258 12.57 6.98 35.59
N SER A 259 12.54 6.12 34.57
CA SER A 259 12.70 6.50 33.17
C SER A 259 11.63 7.54 32.83
N PRO A 260 12.01 8.65 32.19
CA PRO A 260 11.08 9.71 31.83
C PRO A 260 9.94 9.13 31.00
N TRP A 261 8.72 9.57 31.31
CA TRP A 261 7.48 9.29 30.61
C TRP A 261 7.72 9.14 29.10
N ARG A 262 7.64 7.91 28.58
CA ARG A 262 7.68 7.66 27.13
C ARG A 262 6.31 7.98 26.57
N TRP A 263 6.22 9.02 25.75
CA TRP A 263 4.96 9.41 25.12
C TRP A 263 4.64 8.52 23.93
N TRP A 264 5.61 7.82 23.34
CA TRP A 264 5.37 6.91 22.22
C TRP A 264 5.50 5.44 22.60
N LYS A 265 4.50 4.65 22.21
CA LYS A 265 4.44 3.20 22.42
C LYS A 265 4.33 2.44 21.10
N TRP A 266 5.24 1.49 20.89
CA TRP A 266 5.12 0.52 19.81
C TRP A 266 3.96 -0.43 20.08
N THR A 267 3.00 -0.47 19.17
CA THR A 267 1.76 -1.24 19.35
C THR A 267 1.70 -2.38 18.34
N PRO A 268 1.56 -3.65 18.79
CA PRO A 268 1.30 -4.77 17.90
C PRO A 268 0.05 -4.50 17.04
N THR A 269 0.18 -4.74 15.74
CA THR A 269 -0.85 -4.39 14.75
C THR A 269 -1.08 -5.55 13.79
N THR A 270 -2.34 -5.71 13.38
CA THR A 270 -2.75 -6.69 12.35
C THR A 270 -2.40 -6.22 10.93
N GLN A 271 -1.95 -4.98 10.79
CA GLN A 271 -1.63 -4.35 9.52
C GLN A 271 -0.21 -4.69 9.04
N PRO A 272 0.05 -4.60 7.73
CA PRO A 272 1.39 -4.83 7.19
C PRO A 272 2.36 -3.65 7.42
N TRP A 273 1.93 -2.59 8.10
CA TRP A 273 2.75 -1.46 8.50
C TRP A 273 2.91 -1.39 10.03
N SER A 274 3.95 -0.73 10.53
CA SER A 274 4.14 -0.55 11.98
C SER A 274 3.22 0.51 12.54
N LEU A 275 2.89 0.38 13.82
CA LEU A 275 2.06 1.33 14.55
C LEU A 275 2.79 1.81 15.80
N LEU A 276 2.89 3.13 15.93
CA LEU A 276 3.39 3.83 17.09
C LEU A 276 2.28 4.74 17.63
N GLU A 277 1.82 4.50 18.85
CA GLU A 277 0.71 5.22 19.47
C GLU A 277 1.21 6.20 20.53
N LEU A 278 0.55 7.35 20.64
CA LEU A 278 0.81 8.33 21.68
C LEU A 278 0.19 7.85 23.00
N ALA A 279 1.01 7.36 23.92
CA ALA A 279 0.68 6.94 25.27
C ALA A 279 0.34 8.14 26.16
N VAL A 280 -0.83 8.75 25.94
CA VAL A 280 -1.40 9.69 26.91
C VAL A 280 -2.14 8.86 27.95
N THR A 281 -1.47 8.51 29.05
CA THR A 281 -2.12 7.92 30.20
C THR A 281 -3.06 8.95 30.81
N THR A 282 -4.35 8.88 30.47
CA THR A 282 -5.39 9.67 31.11
C THR A 282 -5.85 9.07 32.43
N GLU A 283 -5.46 7.83 32.74
CA GLU A 283 -5.80 7.20 34.01
C GLU A 283 -4.71 7.50 35.04
N PRO A 284 -5.00 8.28 36.11
CA PRO A 284 -4.12 8.31 37.26
C PRO A 284 -3.95 6.87 37.76
N PRO A 285 -2.74 6.44 38.16
CA PRO A 285 -2.55 5.11 38.69
C PRO A 285 -3.52 4.88 39.86
N GLU A 286 -4.51 4.00 39.65
CA GLU A 286 -5.44 3.54 40.68
C GLU A 286 -4.62 2.92 41.82
N GLY A 287 -4.29 3.72 42.83
CA GLY A 287 -3.43 3.27 43.93
C GLY A 287 -2.69 4.38 44.69
N SER A 288 -2.49 5.57 44.12
CA SER A 288 -1.88 6.69 44.85
C SER A 288 -2.94 7.60 45.47
N ALA A 289 -3.74 7.06 46.40
CA ALA A 289 -4.70 7.82 47.21
C ALA A 289 -4.05 8.44 48.47
N GLU A 290 -2.73 8.29 48.65
CA GLU A 290 -2.02 8.94 49.75
C GLU A 290 -1.50 10.31 49.30
N GLU A 291 -2.29 11.33 49.62
CA GLU A 291 -2.00 12.74 50.02
C GLU A 291 -0.57 13.31 49.90
N ASN A 292 0.20 12.96 48.86
CA ASN A 292 1.41 13.71 48.52
C ASN A 292 1.02 14.93 47.68
N GLU A 293 0.76 16.01 48.40
CA GLU A 293 0.36 17.37 47.99
C GLU A 293 1.34 18.11 47.03
N GLY A 294 2.19 17.39 46.29
CA GLY A 294 3.24 17.97 45.46
C GLY A 294 3.47 17.33 44.10
N VAL A 295 2.68 16.33 43.69
CA VAL A 295 2.85 15.75 42.34
C VAL A 295 2.17 16.67 41.32
N PRO A 296 2.92 17.28 40.38
CA PRO A 296 2.34 18.20 39.41
C PRO A 296 1.28 17.47 38.60
N VAL A 297 0.06 18.01 38.66
CA VAL A 297 -1.09 17.65 37.83
C VAL A 297 -0.61 17.40 36.41
N SER A 298 -0.85 16.16 35.93
CA SER A 298 -0.79 15.68 34.55
C SER A 298 -0.67 16.79 33.48
N ARG A 299 0.56 17.29 33.27
CA ARG A 299 0.82 18.24 32.19
C ARG A 299 0.91 17.45 30.90
N LEU A 300 0.07 17.80 29.94
CA LEU A 300 0.19 17.32 28.56
C LEU A 300 1.52 17.82 27.97
N PRO A 301 2.27 16.97 27.24
CA PRO A 301 3.51 17.38 26.61
C PRO A 301 3.25 18.42 25.52
N THR A 302 4.17 19.36 25.39
CA THR A 302 4.22 20.30 24.27
C THR A 302 4.55 19.57 22.96
N ALA A 303 4.25 20.21 21.82
CA ALA A 303 4.54 19.62 20.53
C ALA A 303 6.06 19.39 20.35
N GLU A 304 6.88 20.31 20.85
CA GLU A 304 8.33 20.24 20.84
C GLU A 304 8.85 19.09 21.69
N GLU A 305 8.30 18.89 22.90
CA GLU A 305 8.63 17.74 23.76
C GLU A 305 8.29 16.41 23.07
N LEU A 306 7.14 16.32 22.39
CA LEU A 306 6.75 15.14 21.63
C LEU A 306 7.66 14.85 20.43
N VAL A 307 8.07 15.90 19.73
CA VAL A 307 8.99 15.79 18.59
C VAL A 307 10.37 15.38 19.07
N ASP A 308 10.89 16.00 20.13
CA ASP A 308 12.17 15.63 20.70
C ASP A 308 12.17 14.15 21.13
N GLU A 309 11.21 13.72 21.96
CA GLU A 309 11.14 12.33 22.41
C GLU A 309 10.99 11.34 21.25
N PHE A 310 10.21 11.68 20.21
CA PHE A 310 10.08 10.87 19.00
C PHE A 310 11.44 10.64 18.32
N PHE A 311 12.23 11.69 18.10
CA PHE A 311 13.51 11.59 17.37
C PHE A 311 14.69 11.14 18.25
N THR A 312 14.75 11.55 19.51
CA THR A 312 15.88 11.30 20.42
C THR A 312 15.75 10.01 21.21
N VAL A 313 14.53 9.56 21.50
CA VAL A 313 14.28 8.34 22.28
C VAL A 313 13.66 7.26 21.40
N THR A 314 12.47 7.52 20.86
CA THR A 314 11.67 6.47 20.21
C THR A 314 12.35 5.90 18.98
N LEU A 315 12.88 6.78 18.11
CA LEU A 315 13.58 6.39 16.89
C LEU A 315 15.02 5.89 17.12
N GLN A 316 15.63 6.14 18.29
CA GLN A 316 16.96 5.62 18.62
C GLN A 316 16.90 4.19 19.18
N ASP A 317 16.10 3.98 20.22
CA ASP A 317 16.21 2.78 21.08
C ASP A 317 15.35 1.61 20.60
N ALA A 318 14.08 1.88 20.31
CA ALA A 318 13.07 0.84 20.06
C ALA A 318 12.77 0.64 18.57
N ALA A 319 12.88 1.71 17.77
CA ALA A 319 12.52 1.68 16.36
C ALA A 319 13.36 0.72 15.53
N ARG A 320 14.63 0.50 15.86
CA ARG A 320 15.50 -0.37 15.05
C ARG A 320 15.00 -1.82 15.05
N ASN A 321 14.64 -2.34 16.22
CA ASN A 321 14.17 -3.71 16.37
C ASN A 321 12.75 -3.85 15.82
N ALA A 322 11.87 -2.88 16.09
CA ALA A 322 10.51 -2.86 15.54
C ALA A 322 10.51 -2.76 14.01
N CYS A 323 11.27 -1.83 13.42
CA CYS A 323 11.41 -1.70 11.97
C CYS A 323 12.03 -2.96 11.34
N ARG A 324 13.04 -3.58 11.96
CA ARG A 324 13.63 -4.84 11.46
C ARG A 324 12.64 -6.00 11.52
N ALA A 325 11.94 -6.17 12.63
CA ALA A 325 10.93 -7.21 12.79
C ALA A 325 9.79 -7.05 11.78
N GLN A 326 9.33 -5.81 11.57
CA GLN A 326 8.34 -5.49 10.55
C GLN A 326 8.85 -5.75 9.14
N CYS A 327 10.07 -5.31 8.81
CA CYS A 327 10.67 -5.59 7.50
C CYS A 327 10.80 -7.09 7.26
N ALA A 328 11.28 -7.85 8.24
CA ALA A 328 11.37 -9.31 8.18
C ALA A 328 9.98 -9.94 7.98
N HIS A 329 8.96 -9.50 8.72
CA HIS A 329 7.59 -9.99 8.59
C HIS A 329 6.98 -9.66 7.22
N VAL A 330 7.20 -8.45 6.69
CA VAL A 330 6.74 -8.04 5.36
C VAL A 330 7.44 -8.85 4.27
N LEU A 331 8.76 -9.05 4.36
CA LEU A 331 9.52 -9.89 3.44
C LEU A 331 9.07 -11.35 3.51
N GLN A 332 8.84 -11.90 4.70
CA GLN A 332 8.30 -13.25 4.86
C GLN A 332 6.90 -13.38 4.26
N ARG A 333 6.03 -12.39 4.46
CA ARG A 333 4.69 -12.37 3.87
C ARG A 333 4.75 -12.25 2.35
N ARG A 334 5.69 -11.49 1.80
CA ARG A 334 5.96 -11.43 0.35
C ARG A 334 6.40 -12.78 -0.19
N GLU A 335 7.34 -13.43 0.50
CA GLU A 335 7.82 -14.73 0.10
C GLU A 335 6.70 -15.77 0.12
N ARG A 336 5.87 -15.80 1.18
CA ARG A 336 4.68 -16.64 1.25
C ARG A 336 3.68 -16.35 0.13
N ARG A 337 3.47 -15.07 -0.24
CA ARG A 337 2.61 -14.71 -1.37
C ARG A 337 3.18 -15.17 -2.70
N ARG A 338 4.48 -14.97 -2.95
CA ARG A 338 5.14 -15.49 -4.16
C ARG A 338 5.03 -17.00 -4.25
N GLN A 339 5.23 -17.71 -3.13
CA GLN A 339 5.06 -19.16 -3.06
C GLN A 339 3.61 -19.58 -3.32
N ALA A 340 2.63 -18.85 -2.78
CA ALA A 340 1.21 -19.11 -3.02
C ALA A 340 0.77 -18.79 -4.46
N GLU A 341 1.31 -17.73 -5.06
CA GLU A 341 1.08 -17.38 -6.46
C GLU A 341 1.70 -18.42 -7.39
N ALA A 342 2.94 -18.86 -7.09
CA ALA A 342 3.60 -19.93 -7.83
C ALA A 342 2.84 -21.27 -7.71
N SER A 343 2.35 -21.62 -6.51
CA SER A 343 1.56 -22.85 -6.32
C SER A 343 0.19 -22.77 -6.99
N ALA A 344 -0.45 -21.60 -6.98
CA ALA A 344 -1.70 -21.36 -7.71
C ALA A 344 -1.48 -21.43 -9.23
N ALA A 345 -0.38 -20.86 -9.74
CA ALA A 345 -0.03 -20.94 -11.16
C ALA A 345 0.21 -22.40 -11.59
N MET A 346 0.98 -23.17 -10.81
CA MET A 346 1.18 -24.61 -11.04
C MET A 346 -0.15 -25.39 -11.00
N SER A 347 -1.04 -25.08 -10.06
CA SER A 347 -2.35 -25.74 -9.96
C SER A 347 -3.24 -25.42 -11.17
N ARG A 348 -3.21 -24.18 -11.68
CA ARG A 348 -3.91 -23.80 -12.92
C ARG A 348 -3.34 -24.53 -14.13
N GLU A 349 -2.03 -24.64 -14.23
CA GLU A 349 -1.37 -25.38 -15.33
C GLU A 349 -1.79 -26.87 -15.32
N GLN A 350 -1.81 -27.51 -14.15
CA GLN A 350 -2.28 -28.89 -14.01
C GLN A 350 -3.74 -29.07 -14.41
N ARG A 351 -4.63 -28.13 -14.04
CA ARG A 351 -6.04 -28.16 -14.47
C ARG A 351 -6.19 -28.00 -15.97
N ASN A 352 -5.47 -27.05 -16.57
CA ASN A 352 -5.50 -26.84 -18.02
C ASN A 352 -4.99 -28.08 -18.78
N GLU A 353 -3.91 -28.72 -18.30
CA GLU A 353 -3.45 -29.98 -18.88
C GLU A 353 -4.48 -31.11 -18.78
N ALA A 354 -5.13 -31.26 -17.62
CA ALA A 354 -6.18 -32.26 -17.43
C ALA A 354 -7.35 -32.01 -18.41
N HIS A 355 -7.76 -30.76 -18.56
CA HIS A 355 -8.83 -30.36 -19.48
C HIS A 355 -8.48 -30.70 -20.94
N VAL A 356 -7.27 -30.35 -21.40
CA VAL A 356 -6.80 -30.70 -22.75
C VAL A 356 -6.77 -32.21 -22.97
N ARG A 357 -6.39 -33.00 -21.96
CA ARG A 357 -6.41 -34.48 -22.06
C ARG A 357 -7.82 -35.01 -22.22
N THR A 358 -8.79 -34.47 -21.47
CA THR A 358 -10.21 -34.85 -21.58
C THR A 358 -10.77 -34.56 -22.97
N HIS A 359 -10.62 -33.34 -23.48
CA HIS A 359 -11.09 -32.97 -24.83
C HIS A 359 -10.38 -33.75 -25.93
N THR A 360 -9.08 -34.01 -25.78
CA THR A 360 -8.35 -34.85 -26.74
C THR A 360 -8.91 -36.28 -26.79
N HIS A 361 -9.27 -36.84 -25.64
CA HIS A 361 -9.86 -38.17 -25.55
C HIS A 361 -11.24 -38.22 -26.19
N GLU A 362 -12.09 -37.23 -25.87
CA GLU A 362 -13.43 -37.11 -26.45
C GLU A 362 -13.38 -36.95 -27.97
N LEU A 363 -12.52 -36.06 -28.48
CA LEU A 363 -12.30 -35.88 -29.90
C LEU A 363 -11.87 -37.21 -30.56
N ASP A 364 -10.92 -37.95 -29.99
CA ASP A 364 -10.52 -39.26 -30.56
C ASP A 364 -11.67 -40.26 -30.59
N LEU A 365 -12.53 -40.30 -29.57
CA LEU A 365 -13.73 -41.15 -29.56
C LEU A 365 -14.70 -40.77 -30.69
N GLN A 366 -14.99 -39.47 -30.84
CA GLN A 366 -15.89 -38.98 -31.88
C GLN A 366 -15.32 -39.20 -33.29
N LEU A 367 -14.03 -38.94 -33.50
CA LEU A 367 -13.36 -39.21 -34.77
C LEU A 367 -13.36 -40.70 -35.12
N ARG A 368 -13.20 -41.60 -34.14
CA ARG A 368 -13.34 -43.06 -34.34
C ARG A 368 -14.76 -43.44 -34.74
N ALA A 369 -15.77 -42.84 -34.10
CA ALA A 369 -17.18 -43.09 -34.43
C ALA A 369 -17.50 -42.65 -35.87
N LEU A 370 -17.03 -41.46 -36.29
CA LEU A 370 -17.16 -40.96 -37.65
C LEU A 370 -16.43 -41.85 -38.66
N ALA A 371 -15.18 -42.23 -38.35
CA ALA A 371 -14.39 -43.14 -39.19
C ALA A 371 -15.10 -44.48 -39.40
N HIS A 372 -15.65 -45.05 -38.32
CA HIS A 372 -16.37 -46.32 -38.37
C HIS A 372 -17.63 -46.23 -39.23
N THR A 373 -18.41 -45.15 -39.05
CA THR A 373 -19.62 -44.90 -39.85
C THR A 373 -19.28 -44.76 -41.33
N PHE A 374 -18.24 -44.00 -41.66
CA PHE A 374 -17.76 -43.82 -43.02
C PHE A 374 -17.27 -45.13 -43.67
N LEU A 375 -16.42 -45.89 -42.97
CA LEU A 375 -15.86 -47.14 -43.50
C LEU A 375 -16.92 -48.22 -43.68
N LYS A 376 -17.96 -48.24 -42.83
CA LYS A 376 -19.10 -49.15 -43.00
C LYS A 376 -19.87 -48.87 -44.30
N ALA A 377 -19.91 -47.63 -44.75
CA ALA A 377 -20.62 -47.21 -45.95
C ALA A 377 -19.80 -47.40 -47.25
N GLN A 378 -18.46 -47.34 -47.20
CA GLN A 378 -17.58 -47.43 -48.37
C GLN A 378 -17.24 -48.86 -48.83
N HIS A 379 -17.47 -49.90 -48.03
CA HIS A 379 -17.19 -51.33 -48.30
C HIS A 379 -15.79 -51.70 -48.86
N THR A 380 -14.85 -50.76 -48.95
CA THR A 380 -13.53 -50.94 -49.57
C THR A 380 -12.40 -50.85 -48.53
N PRO A 381 -11.66 -51.94 -48.29
CA PRO A 381 -10.62 -51.99 -47.24
C PRO A 381 -9.39 -51.09 -47.54
N ALA A 382 -9.20 -50.65 -48.79
CA ALA A 382 -8.11 -49.76 -49.18
C ALA A 382 -8.19 -48.36 -48.55
N VAL A 383 -9.41 -47.90 -48.23
CA VAL A 383 -9.70 -46.54 -47.73
C VAL A 383 -9.32 -46.38 -46.24
N GLY A 384 -9.30 -47.49 -45.48
CA GLY A 384 -9.04 -47.48 -44.03
C GLY A 384 -7.69 -46.86 -43.63
N LYS A 385 -6.63 -47.08 -44.41
CA LYS A 385 -5.31 -46.49 -44.14
C LYS A 385 -5.30 -44.97 -44.30
N GLN A 386 -6.07 -44.42 -45.24
CA GLN A 386 -6.15 -42.99 -45.49
C GLN A 386 -6.98 -42.30 -44.40
N VAL A 387 -8.10 -42.91 -44.00
CA VAL A 387 -8.94 -42.47 -42.87
C VAL A 387 -8.12 -42.42 -41.56
N GLY A 388 -7.32 -43.45 -41.28
CA GLY A 388 -6.44 -43.46 -40.11
C GLY A 388 -5.39 -42.34 -40.10
N LYS A 389 -4.83 -41.99 -41.28
CA LYS A 389 -3.89 -40.86 -41.41
C LYS A 389 -4.58 -39.52 -41.17
N LEU A 390 -5.77 -39.31 -41.73
CA LEU A 390 -6.56 -38.10 -41.51
C LEU A 390 -6.90 -37.91 -40.03
N LYS A 391 -7.32 -38.98 -39.35
CA LYS A 391 -7.62 -38.95 -37.91
C LYS A 391 -6.42 -38.49 -37.10
N ASN A 392 -5.25 -39.09 -37.33
CA ASN A 392 -4.04 -38.75 -36.60
C ASN A 392 -3.59 -37.30 -36.86
N GLY A 393 -3.76 -36.80 -38.09
CA GLY A 393 -3.48 -35.40 -38.42
C GLY A 393 -4.40 -34.41 -37.71
N VAL A 394 -5.69 -34.72 -37.59
CA VAL A 394 -6.65 -33.88 -36.84
C VAL A 394 -6.33 -33.88 -35.34
N LEU A 395 -6.05 -35.04 -34.74
CA LEU A 395 -5.66 -35.13 -33.34
C LEU A 395 -4.36 -34.38 -33.03
N GLN A 396 -3.41 -34.40 -33.97
CA GLN A 396 -2.16 -33.64 -33.82
C GLN A 396 -2.43 -32.13 -33.85
N ARG A 397 -3.21 -31.64 -34.81
CA ARG A 397 -3.60 -30.22 -34.91
C ARG A 397 -4.35 -29.74 -33.67
N PHE A 398 -5.28 -30.55 -33.14
CA PHE A 398 -5.98 -30.23 -31.89
C PHE A 398 -5.01 -30.08 -30.71
N LYS A 399 -4.04 -31.01 -30.56
CA LYS A 399 -3.03 -30.94 -29.50
C LYS A 399 -2.14 -29.71 -29.63
N GLU A 400 -1.72 -29.36 -30.85
CA GLU A 400 -0.89 -28.18 -31.12
C GLU A 400 -1.66 -26.88 -30.86
N GLY A 401 -2.90 -26.78 -31.35
CA GLY A 401 -3.80 -25.64 -31.11
C GLY A 401 -4.12 -25.44 -29.63
N SER A 402 -4.44 -26.52 -28.91
CA SER A 402 -4.70 -26.47 -27.46
C SER A 402 -3.47 -26.02 -26.66
N ARG A 403 -2.25 -26.43 -27.06
CA ARG A 403 -1.01 -25.97 -26.45
C ARG A 403 -0.71 -24.50 -26.75
N ALA A 404 -0.96 -24.06 -27.98
CA ALA A 404 -0.80 -22.67 -28.37
C ALA A 404 -1.78 -21.77 -27.59
N TYR A 405 -3.03 -22.20 -27.44
CA TYR A 405 -4.03 -21.51 -26.64
C TYR A 405 -3.62 -21.40 -25.17
N ALA A 406 -3.18 -22.50 -24.55
CA ALA A 406 -2.66 -22.50 -23.19
C ALA A 406 -1.42 -21.58 -23.03
N ALA A 407 -0.59 -21.42 -24.06
CA ALA A 407 0.54 -20.48 -24.05
C ALA A 407 0.09 -19.01 -24.11
N VAL A 408 -0.95 -18.69 -24.89
CA VAL A 408 -1.53 -17.34 -24.97
C VAL A 408 -2.24 -16.96 -23.66
N GLN A 409 -2.91 -17.91 -23.01
CA GLN A 409 -3.53 -17.67 -21.70
C GLN A 409 -2.47 -17.36 -20.62
N ARG A 410 -1.31 -18.04 -20.66
CA ARG A 410 -0.17 -17.72 -19.77
C ARG A 410 0.36 -16.31 -19.95
N SER A 411 0.33 -15.74 -21.16
CA SER A 411 0.79 -14.36 -21.39
C SER A 411 -0.27 -13.30 -21.05
N ARG A 412 -1.56 -13.63 -21.12
CA ARG A 412 -2.68 -12.72 -20.81
C ARG A 412 -3.08 -12.65 -19.33
N GLY A 413 -2.72 -13.66 -18.52
CA GLY A 413 -3.12 -13.80 -17.12
C GLY A 413 -2.74 -12.65 -16.17
N HIS A 414 -1.97 -11.66 -16.62
CA HIS A 414 -1.62 -10.49 -15.81
C HIS A 414 -2.60 -9.31 -15.91
N GLU A 415 -3.41 -9.21 -16.97
CA GLU A 415 -4.22 -8.00 -17.22
C GLU A 415 -5.74 -8.17 -16.93
N ASN A 416 -6.30 -9.39 -16.97
CA ASN A 416 -7.75 -9.61 -16.92
C ASN A 416 -8.21 -10.72 -15.95
N ALA A 417 -7.65 -10.77 -14.73
CA ALA A 417 -8.00 -11.78 -13.74
C ALA A 417 -9.48 -11.77 -13.25
N SER A 418 -10.29 -10.79 -13.67
CA SER A 418 -11.70 -10.66 -13.25
C SER A 418 -12.73 -11.07 -14.31
N ARG A 419 -12.32 -11.41 -15.54
CA ARG A 419 -13.25 -11.76 -16.62
C ARG A 419 -13.24 -13.27 -16.91
N GLY A 420 -13.82 -14.02 -15.97
CA GLY A 420 -14.56 -15.28 -16.16
C GLY A 420 -13.79 -16.53 -16.58
N GLU A 421 -13.66 -17.50 -15.65
CA GLU A 421 -13.26 -18.90 -15.92
C GLU A 421 -14.11 -19.60 -17.00
N ASN A 422 -15.33 -19.09 -17.27
CA ASN A 422 -16.23 -19.66 -18.29
C ASN A 422 -15.82 -19.34 -19.73
N ALA A 423 -15.11 -18.23 -19.99
CA ALA A 423 -14.69 -17.88 -21.35
C ALA A 423 -13.58 -18.81 -21.86
N ASP A 424 -12.84 -19.44 -20.94
CA ASP A 424 -11.73 -20.32 -21.29
C ASP A 424 -12.20 -21.72 -21.73
N GLU A 425 -13.39 -22.15 -21.30
CA GLU A 425 -14.02 -23.41 -21.72
C GLU A 425 -14.57 -23.31 -23.15
N ASP A 426 -15.14 -22.16 -23.52
CA ASP A 426 -15.74 -21.92 -24.83
C ASP A 426 -14.69 -22.02 -25.97
N ASP A 427 -13.50 -21.44 -25.81
CA ASP A 427 -12.47 -21.44 -26.85
C ASP A 427 -11.88 -22.84 -27.16
N VAL A 428 -11.76 -23.71 -26.15
CA VAL A 428 -11.29 -25.11 -26.36
C VAL A 428 -12.39 -25.95 -27.02
N ALA A 429 -13.65 -25.70 -26.68
CA ALA A 429 -14.80 -26.34 -27.31
C ALA A 429 -14.94 -25.90 -28.78
N GLU A 430 -14.74 -24.62 -29.10
CA GLU A 430 -14.71 -24.12 -30.48
C GLU A 430 -13.62 -24.80 -31.32
N LEU A 431 -12.41 -24.96 -30.76
CA LEU A 431 -11.32 -25.68 -31.42
C LEU A 431 -11.65 -27.17 -31.64
N HIS A 432 -12.35 -27.78 -30.69
CA HIS A 432 -12.84 -29.17 -30.78
C HIS A 432 -13.82 -29.30 -31.95
N GLU A 433 -14.85 -28.46 -32.01
CA GLU A 433 -15.82 -28.45 -33.12
C GLU A 433 -15.15 -28.21 -34.48
N ALA A 434 -14.24 -27.24 -34.57
CA ALA A 434 -13.51 -26.97 -35.81
C ALA A 434 -12.74 -28.22 -36.31
N CYS A 435 -12.10 -28.96 -35.41
CA CYS A 435 -11.38 -30.19 -35.74
C CYS A 435 -12.31 -31.30 -36.24
N LEU A 436 -13.51 -31.43 -35.67
CA LEU A 436 -14.51 -32.40 -36.13
C LEU A 436 -15.01 -32.06 -37.53
N MET A 437 -15.34 -30.79 -37.78
CA MET A 437 -15.81 -30.32 -39.08
C MET A 437 -14.75 -30.54 -40.16
N ASP A 438 -13.49 -30.21 -39.87
CA ASP A 438 -12.36 -30.49 -40.77
C ASP A 438 -12.24 -31.96 -41.13
N TYR A 439 -12.41 -32.85 -40.14
CA TYR A 439 -12.34 -34.29 -40.37
C TYR A 439 -13.50 -34.79 -41.23
N GLN A 440 -14.72 -34.35 -40.95
CA GLN A 440 -15.90 -34.70 -41.73
C GLN A 440 -15.75 -34.25 -43.20
N ASN A 441 -15.32 -33.01 -43.42
CA ASN A 441 -15.06 -32.48 -44.76
C ASN A 441 -13.99 -33.30 -45.50
N ALA A 442 -12.92 -33.69 -44.81
CA ALA A 442 -11.87 -34.52 -45.38
C ALA A 442 -12.36 -35.93 -45.74
N LEU A 443 -13.27 -36.51 -44.96
CA LEU A 443 -13.92 -37.78 -45.27
C LEU A 443 -14.82 -37.66 -46.51
N VAL A 444 -15.65 -36.61 -46.61
CA VAL A 444 -16.49 -36.35 -47.79
C VAL A 444 -15.64 -36.20 -49.05
N SER A 445 -14.57 -35.39 -49.00
CA SER A 445 -13.63 -35.27 -50.12
C SER A 445 -12.92 -36.57 -50.48
N LEU A 446 -12.77 -37.50 -49.53
CA LEU A 446 -12.22 -38.82 -49.80
C LEU A 446 -13.22 -39.71 -50.54
N TRP A 447 -14.49 -39.66 -50.14
CA TRP A 447 -15.61 -40.36 -50.77
C TRP A 447 -15.76 -39.96 -52.24
N GLU A 448 -15.86 -38.66 -52.52
CA GLU A 448 -16.04 -38.13 -53.88
C GLU A 448 -14.90 -38.50 -54.83
N ARG A 449 -13.69 -38.72 -54.29
CA ARG A 449 -12.52 -39.19 -55.06
C ARG A 449 -12.57 -40.70 -55.32
N GLY A 450 -13.23 -41.46 -54.45
CA GLY A 450 -13.52 -42.87 -54.66
C GLY A 450 -14.50 -43.06 -55.81
N GLU A 451 -15.65 -42.38 -55.77
CA GLU A 451 -16.70 -42.48 -56.79
C GLU A 451 -16.19 -42.11 -58.19
N ARG A 452 -15.46 -40.99 -58.31
CA ARG A 452 -14.88 -40.55 -59.59
C ARG A 452 -13.92 -41.57 -60.21
N ARG A 453 -13.27 -42.41 -59.40
CA ARG A 453 -12.35 -43.47 -59.89
C ARG A 453 -13.10 -44.71 -60.36
N GLU A 454 -14.26 -45.00 -59.76
CA GLU A 454 -15.13 -46.08 -60.22
C GLU A 454 -15.84 -45.71 -61.52
N GLU A 455 -16.19 -44.44 -61.73
CA GLU A 455 -16.78 -43.96 -63.00
C GLU A 455 -15.81 -43.95 -64.19
N THR A 456 -14.49 -43.98 -63.95
CA THR A 456 -13.45 -43.97 -64.99
C THR A 456 -12.83 -45.34 -65.27
N GLN A 457 -13.22 -46.38 -64.53
CA GLN A 457 -12.86 -47.78 -64.78
C GLN A 457 -14.01 -48.52 -65.46
#